data_AF-B2VCE8-F1
#
_entry.id   AF-B2VCE8-F1
#
_cell.length_a   1.000
_cell.length_b   1.000
_cell.length_c   1.000
_cell.angle_alpha   90.00
_cell.angle_beta   90.00
_cell.angle_gamma   90.00
#
_symmetry.space_group_name_H-M   'P 1'
#
loop_
_entity.id
_entity.type
_entity.pdbx_description
1 polymer ?
#
loop_
_entity_poly.entity_id
_entity_poly.type
_entity_poly.pdbx_seq_one_letter_code
_entity_poly.pdbx_strand_id
1 'polypeptide(L)'
;MRDNCIKNAKRKISVDKVIRAINEFFEESGSNNASSISASTRDIANRSELSIYNARHILIKLEQEGVITSFKKENSKSLYWNKTGAFKG
;
A
#
# COMPACT_ATOMS: atom_id res chain seq x y z
N MET A 1 17.01 6.22 25.37
CA MET A 1 17.07 4.93 24.64
C MET A 1 15.71 4.23 24.48
N ARG A 2 14.67 4.48 25.31
CA ARG A 2 13.32 3.88 25.13
C ARG A 2 12.52 4.43 23.93
N ASP A 3 12.71 5.69 23.57
CA ASP A 3 11.91 6.37 22.54
C ASP A 3 12.11 5.80 21.13
N ASN A 4 13.31 5.29 20.83
CA ASN A 4 13.61 4.69 19.53
C ASN A 4 12.89 3.35 19.34
N CYS A 5 12.71 2.57 20.41
CA CYS A 5 12.00 1.29 20.36
C CYS A 5 10.52 1.51 20.03
N ILE A 6 9.88 2.49 20.69
CA ILE A 6 8.47 2.84 20.47
C ILE A 6 8.25 3.38 19.05
N LYS A 7 9.16 4.22 18.55
CA LYS A 7 9.09 4.75 17.16
C LYS A 7 9.23 3.64 16.12
N ASN A 8 10.13 2.68 16.34
CA ASN A 8 10.29 1.52 15.45
C ASN A 8 9.07 0.60 15.48
N ALA A 9 8.49 0.34 16.65
CA ALA A 9 7.27 -0.46 16.79
C ALA A 9 6.08 0.19 16.06
N LYS A 10 5.86 1.50 16.24
CA LYS A 10 4.81 2.25 15.53
C LYS A 10 5.01 2.22 14.01
N ARG A 11 6.26 2.35 13.55
CA ARG A 11 6.58 2.26 12.12
C ARG A 11 6.24 0.87 11.56
N LYS A 12 6.59 -0.20 12.28
CA LYS A 12 6.28 -1.57 11.87
C LYS A 12 4.76 -1.78 11.77
N ILE A 13 4.00 -1.37 12.78
CA ILE A 13 2.53 -1.45 12.77
C ILE A 13 1.94 -0.73 11.56
N SER A 14 2.42 0.48 11.24
CA SER A 14 1.93 1.21 10.07
C SER A 14 2.25 0.49 8.76
N VAL A 15 3.42 -0.14 8.63
CA VAL A 15 3.76 -0.93 7.44
C VAL A 15 2.85 -2.15 7.33
N ASP A 16 2.66 -2.88 8.43
CA ASP A 16 1.78 -4.07 8.47
C ASP A 16 0.34 -3.70 8.08
N LYS A 17 -0.17 -2.55 8.56
CA LYS A 17 -1.49 -2.01 8.16
C LYS A 17 -1.58 -1.73 6.67
N VAL A 18 -0.53 -1.19 6.04
CA VAL A 18 -0.51 -0.92 4.60
C VAL A 18 -0.45 -2.22 3.79
N ILE A 19 0.37 -3.18 4.19
CA ILE A 19 0.46 -4.51 3.54
C ILE A 19 -0.90 -5.20 3.58
N ARG A 20 -1.55 -5.21 4.75
CA ARG A 20 -2.88 -5.79 4.91
C ARG A 20 -3.92 -5.11 4.03
N ALA A 21 -3.95 -3.77 4.01
CA ALA A 21 -4.87 -3.00 3.17
C ALA A 21 -4.69 -3.26 1.67
N ILE A 22 -3.45 -3.51 1.22
CA ILE A 22 -3.17 -3.94 -0.15
C ILE A 22 -3.76 -5.33 -0.38
N ASN A 23 -3.52 -6.30 0.51
CA ASN A 23 -4.07 -7.65 0.39
C ASN A 23 -5.60 -7.65 0.31
N GLU A 24 -6.26 -7.02 1.27
CA GLU A 24 -7.72 -6.89 1.35
C GLU A 24 -8.29 -6.29 0.06
N PHE A 25 -7.69 -5.20 -0.44
CA PHE A 25 -8.14 -4.56 -1.68
C PHE A 25 -8.12 -5.53 -2.87
N PHE A 26 -7.04 -6.29 -3.05
CA PHE A 26 -6.89 -7.19 -4.18
C PHE A 26 -7.71 -8.48 -4.02
N GLU A 27 -7.96 -8.95 -2.80
CA GLU A 27 -8.86 -10.08 -2.52
C GLU A 27 -10.33 -9.74 -2.80
N GLU A 28 -10.81 -8.59 -2.31
CA GLU A 28 -12.15 -8.06 -2.60
C GLU A 28 -12.38 -7.89 -4.11
N SER A 29 -11.34 -7.41 -4.78
CA SER A 29 -11.33 -7.09 -6.21
C SER A 29 -11.29 -8.35 -7.09
N GLY A 30 -10.58 -9.40 -6.66
CA GLY A 30 -10.49 -10.69 -7.36
C GLY A 30 -11.83 -11.43 -7.45
N SER A 31 -12.74 -11.21 -6.49
CA SER A 31 -14.10 -11.77 -6.51
C SER A 31 -14.98 -11.20 -7.64
N ASN A 32 -14.61 -10.06 -8.22
CA ASN A 32 -15.48 -9.29 -9.14
C ASN A 32 -15.09 -9.37 -10.61
N ASN A 33 -14.23 -10.32 -11.02
CA ASN A 33 -13.93 -10.64 -12.42
C ASN A 33 -13.52 -9.44 -13.33
N ALA A 34 -13.06 -8.32 -12.76
CA ALA A 34 -12.58 -7.20 -13.56
C ALA A 34 -11.07 -7.32 -13.81
N SER A 35 -10.71 -7.57 -15.05
CA SER A 35 -9.34 -7.51 -15.55
C SER A 35 -8.80 -6.08 -15.41
N SER A 36 -7.75 -5.93 -14.57
CA SER A 36 -6.99 -4.69 -14.30
C SER A 36 -7.51 -3.79 -13.18
N ILE A 37 -7.71 -4.36 -11.98
CA ILE A 37 -7.99 -3.59 -10.77
C ILE A 37 -6.67 -3.09 -10.17
N SER A 38 -6.65 -1.82 -9.75
CA SER A 38 -5.45 -1.16 -9.24
C SER A 38 -5.82 -0.19 -8.14
N ALA A 39 -5.13 -0.25 -7.00
CA ALA A 39 -5.43 0.60 -5.86
C ALA A 39 -4.81 1.98 -6.03
N SER A 40 -5.56 3.06 -5.82
CA SER A 40 -4.96 4.38 -5.65
C SER A 40 -4.34 4.51 -4.25
N THR A 41 -3.43 5.47 -4.06
CA THR A 41 -2.90 5.81 -2.72
C THR A 41 -4.02 6.08 -1.71
N ARG A 42 -5.14 6.67 -2.15
CA ARG A 42 -6.27 6.99 -1.28
C ARG A 42 -7.01 5.73 -0.83
N ASP A 43 -7.20 4.77 -1.73
CA ASP A 43 -7.87 3.50 -1.41
C ASP A 43 -7.12 2.75 -0.30
N ILE A 44 -5.79 2.72 -0.40
CA ILE A 44 -4.91 2.08 0.58
C ILE A 44 -4.88 2.87 1.88
N ALA A 45 -4.81 4.21 1.83
CA ALA A 45 -4.81 5.06 3.02
C ALA A 45 -6.10 4.88 3.85
N ASN A 46 -7.25 4.84 3.18
CA ASN A 46 -8.54 4.64 3.83
C ASN A 46 -8.62 3.26 4.50
N ARG A 47 -8.21 2.19 3.81
CA ARG A 47 -8.22 0.81 4.34
C ARG A 47 -7.21 0.58 5.47
N SER A 48 -6.05 1.24 5.39
CA SER A 48 -5.02 1.16 6.44
C SER A 48 -5.27 2.07 7.63
N GLU A 49 -6.33 2.90 7.60
CA GLU A 49 -6.62 3.93 8.62
C GLU A 49 -5.43 4.88 8.88
N LEU A 50 -4.68 5.19 7.82
CA LEU A 50 -3.54 6.09 7.87
C LEU A 50 -3.85 7.37 7.09
N SER A 51 -3.13 8.45 7.42
CA SER A 51 -3.13 9.62 6.55
C SER A 51 -2.58 9.25 5.17
N ILE A 52 -3.10 9.90 4.13
CA ILE A 52 -2.66 9.67 2.75
C ILE A 52 -1.16 9.91 2.57
N TYR A 53 -0.55 10.81 3.37
CA TYR A 53 0.89 11.05 3.36
C TYR A 53 1.68 9.89 3.95
N ASN A 54 1.27 9.37 5.11
CA ASN A 54 1.95 8.23 5.74
C ASN A 54 1.85 6.98 4.86
N ALA A 55 0.67 6.70 4.32
CA ALA A 55 0.47 5.62 3.37
C ALA A 55 1.38 5.79 2.15
N ARG A 56 1.42 6.98 1.53
CA ARG A 56 2.31 7.27 0.39
C ARG A 56 3.78 7.02 0.70
N HIS A 57 4.27 7.46 1.86
CA HIS A 57 5.67 7.24 2.24
C HIS A 57 6.02 5.76 2.41
N ILE A 58 5.08 4.95 2.91
CA ILE A 58 5.28 3.51 3.05
C ILE A 58 5.23 2.84 1.69
N LEU A 59 4.27 3.19 0.84
CA LEU A 59 4.12 2.62 -0.50
C LEU A 59 5.35 2.87 -1.38
N ILE A 60 5.92 4.08 -1.35
CA ILE A 60 7.17 4.39 -2.06
C ILE A 60 8.32 3.51 -1.56
N LYS A 61 8.41 3.22 -0.26
CA LYS A 61 9.45 2.33 0.28
C LYS A 61 9.25 0.89 -0.20
N LEU A 62 8.02 0.39 -0.14
CA LEU A 62 7.68 -0.95 -0.64
C LEU A 62 7.97 -1.09 -2.13
N GLU A 63 7.77 -0.03 -2.92
CA GLU A 63 8.16 0.00 -4.33
C GLU A 63 9.68 -0.01 -4.52
N GLN A 64 10.43 0.77 -3.75
CA GLN A 64 11.89 0.75 -3.77
C GLN A 64 12.46 -0.63 -3.38
N GLU A 65 11.74 -1.37 -2.53
CA GLU A 65 12.05 -2.75 -2.14
C GLU A 65 11.57 -3.80 -3.17
N GLY A 66 10.87 -3.37 -4.24
CA GLY A 66 10.38 -4.26 -5.30
C GLY A 66 9.13 -5.09 -4.93
N VAL A 67 8.52 -4.79 -3.79
CA VAL A 67 7.35 -5.52 -3.25
C VAL A 67 6.08 -5.14 -4.01
N ILE A 68 5.94 -3.87 -4.39
CA ILE A 68 4.85 -3.36 -5.22
C ILE A 68 5.42 -2.52 -6.37
N THR A 69 4.58 -2.21 -7.35
CA THR A 69 4.90 -1.27 -8.42
C THR A 69 3.89 -0.14 -8.46
N SER A 70 4.34 1.05 -8.81
CA SER A 70 3.45 2.16 -9.11
C SER A 70 3.31 2.41 -10.61
N PHE A 71 2.18 2.97 -10.99
CA PHE A 71 1.95 3.49 -12.32
C PHE A 71 0.94 4.64 -12.29
N LYS A 72 0.90 5.40 -13.38
CA LYS A 72 -0.11 6.44 -13.60
C LYS A 72 -1.04 5.98 -14.70
N LYS A 73 -2.35 6.11 -14.47
CA LYS A 73 -3.34 5.96 -15.53
C LYS A 73 -3.33 7.19 -16.42
N GLU A 74 -3.59 7.01 -17.71
CA GLU A 74 -3.75 8.12 -18.65
C GLU A 74 -4.82 9.08 -18.12
N ASN A 75 -4.54 10.39 -18.18
CA ASN A 75 -5.40 11.46 -17.67
C ASN A 75 -5.66 11.48 -16.14
N SER A 76 -4.97 10.66 -15.34
CA SER A 76 -5.10 10.68 -13.88
C SER A 76 -3.93 11.40 -13.21
N LYS A 77 -4.25 12.29 -12.26
CA LYS A 77 -3.25 12.89 -11.36
C LYS A 77 -2.83 11.95 -10.22
N SER A 78 -3.52 10.83 -10.05
CA SER A 78 -3.30 9.88 -8.97
C SER A 78 -2.25 8.84 -9.34
N LEU A 79 -1.47 8.43 -8.34
CA LEU A 79 -0.62 7.25 -8.43
C LEU A 79 -1.45 6.01 -8.06
N TYR A 80 -1.29 4.95 -8.86
CA TYR A 80 -1.89 3.65 -8.63
C TYR A 80 -0.80 2.64 -8.33
N TRP A 81 -1.18 1.61 -7.58
CA TRP A 81 -0.28 0.60 -7.06
C TRP A 81 -0.77 -0.79 -7.45
N ASN A 82 0.18 -1.68 -7.75
CA ASN A 82 -0.08 -3.09 -8.02
C ASN A 82 0.91 -3.99 -7.27
N LYS A 83 0.51 -5.24 -7.02
CA LYS A 83 1.38 -6.26 -6.46
C LYS A 83 2.41 -6.69 -7.51
N THR A 84 3.64 -6.98 -7.08
CA THR A 84 4.60 -7.74 -7.89
C THR A 84 4.53 -9.21 -7.54
N GLY A 85 5.20 -10.07 -8.33
CA GLY A 85 5.37 -11.48 -7.97
C GLY A 85 6.16 -11.72 -6.66
N ALA A 86 6.80 -10.68 -6.12
CA ALA A 86 7.51 -10.72 -4.85
C ALA A 86 6.63 -10.32 -3.65
N PHE A 87 5.39 -9.86 -3.88
CA PHE A 87 4.47 -9.47 -2.81
C PHE A 87 4.10 -10.69 -1.96
N LYS A 88 4.68 -10.77 -0.76
CA LYS A 88 4.32 -11.74 0.28
C LYS A 88 3.69 -10.95 1.43
N GLY A 89 2.40 -11.12 1.63
CA GLY A 89 1.67 -10.59 2.78
C GLY A 89 0.83 -11.70 3.37
#